data_AF-A0A418NAS1-F1
#
_entry.id   AF-A0A418NAS1-F1
#
_cell.length_a   1.000
_cell.length_b   1.000
_cell.length_c   1.000
_cell.angle_alpha   90.00
_cell.angle_beta   90.00
_cell.angle_gamma   90.00
#
_symmetry.space_group_name_H-M   'P 1'
#
loop_
_entity.id
_entity.type
_entity.pdbx_description
1 polymer ?
#
loop_
_entity_poly.entity_id
_entity_poly.type
_entity_poly.pdbx_seq_one_letter_code
_entity_poly.pdbx_strand_id
1 'polypeptide(L)'
;MRLTFYKYKSLQFTLAYYILLSILNFNYIIHANSFVYVAYNTESVFEFLPYRFFFVTTIILINCIVLSFHKISDFAYSVLLLILIFFVIPAGLIYASNRIILSDIFIFNNLLFYVSGLFLSIKVNIPTPVINGGQAAQLLISITAVGIIPFIYLYAPYINLKNLLLIDVYETRALVTENVDNTYTAYTYSWYSKIILPIILVFFIHFKSRLGLIISFGFLMFFYLCGAHKTVFLGTFAVLVFYRYDYLKKTYFLLKVLCTIAVLGLLLQLFFNWDYFWTITLNRIFMLNALLDYCFFDFFRDKPIYWADSFLASSIQYPYELMPSHLIGKEYLSNPNVNANSGIIANGYKNAGIIGVLINIVFVSIYLGMLNSFRISPKFYGLFIVLIFTFTNASLTGSILTHGLLILFVVSMFVLRNTKYSLT
;
A
#
# COMPACT_ATOMS: atom_id res chain seq x y z
N MET A 1 11.80 -23.92 17.40
CA MET A 1 10.48 -24.59 17.41
C MET A 1 9.29 -23.62 17.33
N ARG A 2 9.21 -22.54 18.13
CA ARG A 2 8.09 -21.56 18.04
C ARG A 2 8.08 -20.69 16.78
N LEU A 3 9.25 -20.32 16.24
CA LEU A 3 9.35 -19.47 15.03
C LEU A 3 8.96 -20.22 13.75
N THR A 4 9.28 -21.51 13.64
CA THR A 4 8.85 -22.35 12.51
C THR A 4 7.33 -22.53 12.49
N PHE A 5 6.69 -22.66 13.65
CA PHE A 5 5.24 -22.80 13.76
C PHE A 5 4.46 -21.64 13.11
N TYR A 6 4.84 -20.39 13.38
CA TYR A 6 4.13 -19.23 12.80
C TYR A 6 4.32 -19.09 11.30
N LYS A 7 5.47 -19.53 10.74
CA LYS A 7 5.65 -19.59 9.27
C LYS A 7 4.63 -20.54 8.64
N TYR A 8 4.60 -21.80 9.09
CA TYR A 8 3.66 -22.79 8.56
C TYR A 8 2.19 -22.37 8.74
N LYS A 9 1.83 -21.83 9.93
CA LYS A 9 0.47 -21.32 10.15
C LYS A 9 0.13 -20.14 9.25
N SER A 10 1.07 -19.24 9.00
CA SER A 10 0.85 -18.15 8.06
C SER A 10 0.56 -18.69 6.66
N LEU A 11 1.32 -19.67 6.15
CA LEU A 11 1.03 -20.29 4.85
C LEU A 11 -0.34 -20.97 4.79
N GLN A 12 -0.75 -21.66 5.86
CA GLN A 12 -2.09 -22.25 5.96
C GLN A 12 -3.18 -21.18 5.84
N PHE A 13 -3.03 -20.06 6.56
CA PHE A 13 -3.99 -18.96 6.48
C PHE A 13 -3.91 -18.20 5.15
N THR A 14 -2.76 -18.14 4.48
CA THR A 14 -2.65 -17.61 3.11
C THR A 14 -3.48 -18.45 2.13
N LEU A 15 -3.40 -19.77 2.21
CA LEU A 15 -4.20 -20.66 1.36
C LEU A 15 -5.70 -20.55 1.71
N ALA A 16 -6.05 -20.48 2.99
CA ALA A 16 -7.42 -20.23 3.41
C ALA A 16 -7.94 -18.88 2.87
N TYR A 17 -7.14 -17.82 2.97
CA TYR A 17 -7.46 -16.52 2.41
C TYR A 17 -7.67 -16.59 0.89
N TYR A 18 -6.77 -17.26 0.16
CA TYR A 18 -6.93 -17.47 -1.29
C TYR A 18 -8.25 -18.16 -1.63
N ILE A 19 -8.59 -19.24 -0.94
CA ILE A 19 -9.84 -19.98 -1.16
C ILE A 19 -11.06 -19.08 -0.87
N LEU A 20 -11.08 -18.41 0.30
CA LEU A 20 -12.18 -17.53 0.69
C LEU A 20 -12.35 -16.38 -0.30
N LEU A 21 -11.24 -15.77 -0.74
CA LEU A 21 -11.23 -14.70 -1.73
C LEU A 21 -11.71 -15.18 -3.10
N SER A 22 -11.36 -16.41 -3.49
CA SER A 22 -11.84 -17.05 -4.73
C SER A 22 -13.36 -17.20 -4.70
N ILE A 23 -13.91 -17.72 -3.59
CA ILE A 23 -15.36 -17.89 -3.42
C ILE A 23 -16.05 -16.52 -3.52
N LEU A 24 -15.55 -15.51 -2.81
CA LEU A 24 -16.12 -14.16 -2.84
C LEU A 24 -16.06 -13.54 -4.24
N ASN A 25 -14.92 -13.68 -4.91
CA ASN A 25 -14.70 -13.18 -6.27
C ASN A 25 -15.68 -13.79 -7.27
N PHE A 26 -15.69 -15.12 -7.42
CA PHE A 26 -16.46 -15.75 -8.50
C PHE A 26 -17.98 -15.75 -8.26
N ASN A 27 -18.43 -15.53 -7.02
CA ASN A 27 -19.86 -15.44 -6.74
C ASN A 27 -20.39 -14.01 -6.69
N TYR A 28 -19.57 -13.01 -6.32
CA TYR A 28 -20.10 -11.68 -5.97
C TYR A 28 -19.39 -10.50 -6.64
N ILE A 29 -18.28 -10.70 -7.35
CA ILE A 29 -17.56 -9.57 -7.97
C ILE A 29 -18.37 -8.88 -9.07
N ILE A 30 -19.26 -9.63 -9.73
CA ILE A 30 -20.12 -9.13 -10.81
C ILE A 30 -21.11 -8.07 -10.30
N HIS A 31 -21.43 -8.06 -9.00
CA HIS A 31 -22.33 -7.06 -8.40
C HIS A 31 -21.61 -5.76 -8.01
N ALA A 32 -20.28 -5.73 -8.04
CA ALA A 32 -19.54 -4.54 -7.69
C ALA A 32 -19.55 -3.53 -8.84
N ASN A 33 -20.05 -2.31 -8.59
CA ASN A 33 -20.19 -1.26 -9.61
C ASN A 33 -18.97 -1.08 -10.52
N SER A 34 -17.76 -1.03 -9.97
CA SER A 34 -16.54 -0.86 -10.77
C SER A 34 -16.33 -1.97 -11.81
N PHE A 35 -16.68 -3.21 -11.46
CA PHE A 35 -16.59 -4.36 -12.36
C PHE A 35 -17.69 -4.32 -13.42
N VAL A 36 -18.90 -3.90 -13.05
CA VAL A 36 -20.02 -3.70 -13.98
C VAL A 36 -19.66 -2.65 -15.03
N TYR A 37 -19.12 -1.50 -14.62
CA TYR A 37 -18.72 -0.45 -15.56
C TYR A 37 -17.59 -0.91 -16.49
N VAL A 38 -16.56 -1.59 -15.96
CA VAL A 38 -15.49 -2.13 -16.80
C VAL A 38 -16.03 -3.16 -17.78
N ALA A 39 -16.86 -4.09 -17.33
CA ALA A 39 -17.49 -5.10 -18.17
C ALA A 39 -18.30 -4.48 -19.31
N TYR A 40 -19.13 -3.47 -18.98
CA TYR A 40 -19.93 -2.74 -19.95
C TYR A 40 -19.08 -2.02 -21.00
N ASN A 41 -18.09 -1.22 -20.55
CA ASN A 41 -17.26 -0.40 -21.44
C ASN A 41 -16.26 -1.23 -22.28
N THR A 42 -15.94 -2.45 -21.87
CA THR A 42 -15.03 -3.36 -22.60
C THR A 42 -15.75 -4.49 -23.33
N GLU A 43 -17.09 -4.48 -23.34
CA GLU A 43 -17.93 -5.55 -23.89
C GLU A 43 -17.50 -6.94 -23.40
N SER A 44 -17.12 -7.04 -22.12
CA SER A 44 -16.54 -8.23 -21.52
C SER A 44 -17.41 -8.79 -20.40
N VAL A 45 -17.21 -10.07 -20.08
CA VAL A 45 -17.96 -10.76 -19.03
C VAL A 45 -16.98 -11.29 -17.99
N PHE A 46 -17.27 -10.96 -16.72
CA PHE A 46 -16.58 -11.58 -15.60
C PHE A 46 -17.23 -12.93 -15.30
N GLU A 47 -16.53 -14.02 -15.56
CA GLU A 47 -16.98 -15.41 -15.39
C GLU A 47 -15.85 -16.28 -14.82
N PHE A 48 -16.21 -17.42 -14.21
CA PHE A 48 -15.22 -18.38 -13.75
C PHE A 48 -14.59 -19.13 -14.93
N LEU A 49 -13.27 -18.99 -15.11
CA LEU A 49 -12.51 -19.68 -16.16
C LEU A 49 -11.66 -20.82 -15.55
N PRO A 50 -12.10 -22.10 -15.61
CA PRO A 50 -11.48 -23.19 -14.86
C PRO A 50 -9.99 -23.38 -15.17
N TYR A 51 -9.60 -23.36 -16.45
CA TYR A 51 -8.21 -23.57 -16.86
C TYR A 51 -7.27 -22.48 -16.33
N ARG A 52 -7.71 -21.21 -16.34
CA ARG A 52 -6.94 -20.08 -15.76
C ARG A 52 -6.88 -20.19 -14.25
N PHE A 53 -7.99 -20.56 -13.62
CA PHE A 53 -8.04 -20.76 -12.17
C PHE A 53 -7.10 -21.89 -11.71
N PHE A 54 -7.04 -23.01 -12.41
CA PHE A 54 -6.09 -24.08 -12.12
C PHE A 54 -4.65 -23.60 -12.27
N PHE A 55 -4.33 -22.90 -13.37
CA PHE A 55 -3.00 -22.32 -13.57
C PHE A 55 -2.60 -21.36 -12.44
N VAL A 56 -3.49 -20.43 -12.08
CA VAL A 56 -3.28 -19.48 -10.98
C VAL A 56 -3.08 -20.21 -9.64
N THR A 57 -3.91 -21.22 -9.37
CA THR A 57 -3.81 -22.04 -8.16
C THR A 57 -2.46 -22.74 -8.09
N THR A 58 -1.98 -23.33 -9.19
CA THR A 58 -0.66 -23.98 -9.25
C THR A 58 0.46 -23.00 -8.93
N ILE A 59 0.43 -21.80 -9.52
CA ILE A 59 1.45 -20.77 -9.25
C ILE A 59 1.41 -20.29 -7.80
N ILE A 60 0.22 -20.10 -7.22
CA ILE A 60 0.09 -19.71 -5.80
C ILE A 60 0.64 -20.81 -4.88
N LEU A 61 0.36 -22.07 -5.17
CA LEU A 61 0.93 -23.21 -4.42
C LEU A 61 2.46 -23.23 -4.53
N ILE A 62 3.01 -23.00 -5.72
CA ILE A 62 4.46 -22.88 -5.93
C ILE A 62 5.03 -21.74 -5.09
N ASN A 63 4.40 -20.55 -5.08
CA ASN A 63 4.85 -19.42 -4.26
C ASN A 63 4.84 -19.76 -2.76
N CYS A 64 3.82 -20.46 -2.27
CA CYS A 64 3.76 -20.95 -0.88
C CYS A 64 4.86 -21.98 -0.58
N ILE A 65 5.13 -22.90 -1.51
CA ILE A 65 6.21 -23.89 -1.41
C ILE A 65 7.56 -23.17 -1.33
N VAL A 66 7.82 -22.20 -2.22
CA VAL A 66 9.05 -21.39 -2.21
C VAL A 66 9.26 -20.72 -0.86
N LEU A 67 8.23 -20.08 -0.29
CA LEU A 67 8.31 -19.46 1.04
C LEU A 67 8.55 -20.47 2.18
N SER A 68 8.10 -21.71 2.03
CA SER A 68 8.30 -22.75 3.04
C SER A 68 9.75 -23.23 3.11
N PHE A 69 10.45 -23.28 1.97
CA PHE A 69 11.82 -23.80 1.86
C PHE A 69 12.89 -22.72 1.91
N HIS A 70 12.57 -21.50 1.47
CA HIS A 70 13.55 -20.43 1.35
C HIS A 70 14.00 -19.91 2.73
N LYS A 71 15.31 -19.99 3.01
CA LYS A 71 15.91 -19.56 4.28
C LYS A 71 16.14 -18.05 4.29
N ILE A 72 15.08 -17.31 4.58
CA ILE A 72 15.08 -15.83 4.65
C ILE A 72 14.83 -15.30 6.06
N SER A 73 15.15 -14.01 6.25
CA SER A 73 14.87 -13.27 7.49
C SER A 73 13.36 -13.21 7.76
N ASP A 74 12.97 -13.04 9.03
CA ASP A 74 11.54 -12.92 9.38
C ASP A 74 10.88 -11.70 8.73
N PHE A 75 11.62 -10.60 8.56
CA PHE A 75 11.16 -9.42 7.84
C PHE A 75 10.91 -9.74 6.36
N ALA A 76 11.88 -10.36 5.69
CA ALA A 76 11.76 -10.75 4.28
C ALA A 76 10.58 -11.71 4.07
N TYR A 77 10.42 -12.69 4.95
CA TYR A 77 9.28 -13.60 4.94
C TYR A 77 7.95 -12.84 5.01
N SER A 78 7.82 -11.94 5.98
CA SER A 78 6.61 -11.13 6.14
C SER A 78 6.33 -10.25 4.93
N VAL A 79 7.35 -9.59 4.36
CA VAL A 79 7.21 -8.74 3.17
C VAL A 79 6.78 -9.54 1.94
N LEU A 80 7.41 -10.69 1.67
CA LEU A 80 7.01 -11.52 0.54
C LEU A 80 5.59 -12.06 0.69
N LEU A 81 5.17 -12.38 1.91
CA LEU A 81 3.81 -12.83 2.19
C LEU A 81 2.80 -11.68 1.98
N LEU A 82 3.15 -10.45 2.34
CA LEU A 82 2.35 -9.27 2.02
C LEU A 82 2.26 -9.06 0.49
N ILE A 83 3.36 -9.20 -0.26
CA ILE A 83 3.33 -9.12 -1.74
C ILE A 83 2.39 -10.19 -2.31
N LEU A 84 2.47 -11.43 -1.81
CA LEU A 84 1.61 -12.53 -2.25
C LEU A 84 0.11 -12.20 -2.03
N ILE A 85 -0.25 -11.64 -0.88
CA ILE A 85 -1.64 -11.26 -0.56
C ILE A 85 -2.13 -10.04 -1.33
N PHE A 86 -1.32 -8.98 -1.42
CA PHE A 86 -1.75 -7.68 -1.95
C PHE A 86 -1.65 -7.60 -3.48
N PHE A 87 -0.72 -8.34 -4.10
CA PHE A 87 -0.43 -8.25 -5.53
C PHE A 87 -0.79 -9.54 -6.27
N VAL A 88 -0.15 -10.66 -5.90
CA VAL A 88 -0.20 -11.89 -6.70
C VAL A 88 -1.58 -12.54 -6.66
N ILE A 89 -2.17 -12.71 -5.47
CA ILE A 89 -3.48 -13.37 -5.33
C ILE A 89 -4.58 -12.57 -6.06
N PRO A 90 -4.76 -11.25 -5.85
CA PRO A 90 -5.78 -10.48 -6.54
C PRO A 90 -5.59 -10.47 -8.05
N ALA A 91 -4.36 -10.26 -8.54
CA ALA A 91 -4.06 -10.29 -9.98
C ALA A 91 -4.38 -11.65 -10.62
N GLY A 92 -4.08 -12.74 -9.92
CA GLY A 92 -4.40 -14.09 -10.38
C GLY A 92 -5.90 -14.35 -10.46
N LEU A 93 -6.65 -13.93 -9.44
CA LEU A 93 -8.11 -14.09 -9.45
C LEU A 93 -8.77 -13.27 -10.56
N ILE A 94 -8.33 -12.02 -10.76
CA ILE A 94 -8.83 -11.17 -11.86
C ILE A 94 -8.52 -11.80 -13.23
N TYR A 95 -7.31 -12.31 -13.44
CA TYR A 95 -6.95 -13.03 -14.67
C TYR A 95 -7.83 -14.27 -14.91
N ALA A 96 -8.18 -14.99 -13.84
CA ALA A 96 -9.07 -16.15 -13.89
C ALA A 96 -10.56 -15.78 -14.01
N SER A 97 -10.92 -14.49 -13.94
CA SER A 97 -12.29 -14.00 -14.00
C SER A 97 -12.71 -13.46 -15.35
N ASN A 98 -11.81 -13.20 -16.32
CA ASN A 98 -12.22 -12.58 -17.59
C ASN A 98 -11.23 -12.93 -18.72
N ARG A 99 -11.75 -13.24 -19.92
CA ARG A 99 -10.94 -13.72 -21.06
C ARG A 99 -10.05 -12.65 -21.66
N ILE A 100 -10.49 -11.38 -21.64
CA ILE A 100 -9.76 -10.26 -22.26
C ILE A 100 -8.52 -9.89 -21.43
N ILE A 101 -8.56 -10.15 -20.13
CA ILE A 101 -7.45 -9.83 -19.22
C ILE A 101 -6.25 -10.70 -19.58
N LEU A 102 -5.14 -10.04 -19.94
CA LEU A 102 -3.89 -10.69 -20.31
C LEU A 102 -3.20 -11.33 -19.11
N SER A 103 -2.46 -12.40 -19.38
CA SER A 103 -1.61 -13.07 -18.38
C SER A 103 -0.48 -12.18 -17.85
N ASP A 104 -0.08 -11.17 -18.62
CA ASP A 104 1.09 -10.33 -18.35
C ASP A 104 0.99 -9.64 -16.99
N ILE A 105 -0.21 -9.17 -16.61
CA ILE A 105 -0.45 -8.54 -15.32
C ILE A 105 -0.14 -9.54 -14.19
N PHE A 106 -0.67 -10.77 -14.29
CA PHE A 106 -0.39 -11.81 -13.31
C PHE A 106 1.09 -12.21 -13.29
N ILE A 107 1.73 -12.30 -14.46
CA ILE A 107 3.16 -12.60 -14.60
C ILE A 107 4.01 -11.52 -13.93
N PHE A 108 3.75 -10.24 -14.17
CA PHE A 108 4.52 -9.14 -13.58
C PHE A 108 4.35 -9.06 -12.06
N ASN A 109 3.15 -9.36 -11.54
CA ASN A 109 2.92 -9.47 -10.10
C ASN A 109 3.72 -10.63 -9.47
N ASN A 110 3.83 -11.77 -10.16
CA ASN A 110 4.72 -12.86 -9.72
C ASN A 110 6.20 -12.49 -9.86
N LEU A 111 6.58 -11.77 -10.91
CA LEU A 111 7.96 -11.30 -11.11
C LEU A 111 8.37 -10.35 -9.96
N LEU A 112 7.47 -9.45 -9.54
CA LEU A 112 7.68 -8.62 -8.35
C LEU A 112 7.97 -9.46 -7.10
N PHE A 113 7.23 -10.55 -6.90
CA PHE A 113 7.44 -11.47 -5.79
C PHE A 113 8.83 -12.14 -5.86
N TYR A 114 9.21 -12.71 -7.01
CA TYR A 114 10.49 -13.42 -7.15
C TYR A 114 11.69 -12.47 -7.09
N VAL A 115 11.66 -11.35 -7.80
CA VAL A 115 12.74 -10.35 -7.81
C VAL A 115 12.90 -9.74 -6.42
N SER A 116 11.81 -9.47 -5.70
CA SER A 116 11.89 -9.02 -4.31
C SER A 116 12.51 -10.08 -3.41
N GLY A 117 12.20 -11.36 -3.64
CA GLY A 117 12.80 -12.48 -2.90
C GLY A 117 14.31 -12.57 -3.10
N LEU A 118 14.78 -12.34 -4.32
CA LEU A 118 16.21 -12.27 -4.65
C LEU A 118 16.89 -11.11 -3.90
N PHE A 119 16.39 -9.88 -4.05
CA PHE A 119 17.01 -8.71 -3.41
C PHE A 119 16.91 -8.70 -1.88
N LEU A 120 15.83 -9.26 -1.30
CA LEU A 120 15.71 -9.45 0.15
C LEU A 120 16.74 -10.46 0.69
N SER A 121 17.25 -11.36 -0.14
CA SER A 121 18.27 -12.34 0.23
C SER A 121 19.69 -11.76 0.17
N ILE A 122 19.88 -10.63 -0.52
CA ILE A 122 21.18 -9.95 -0.62
C ILE A 122 21.49 -9.22 0.69
N LYS A 123 22.68 -9.47 1.23
CA LYS A 123 23.18 -8.78 2.43
C LYS A 123 23.96 -7.54 2.00
N VAL A 124 23.32 -6.37 2.09
CA VAL A 124 23.99 -5.08 1.89
C VAL A 124 24.51 -4.57 3.23
N ASN A 125 25.75 -4.08 3.27
CA ASN A 125 26.29 -3.37 4.43
C ASN A 125 26.62 -1.93 4.03
N ILE A 126 25.82 -0.98 4.52
CA ILE A 126 26.02 0.45 4.26
C ILE A 126 26.62 1.04 5.54
N PRO A 127 27.84 1.58 5.59
CA PRO A 127 28.37 2.20 6.82
C PRO A 127 27.70 3.56 7.04
N THR A 128 26.88 3.70 8.08
CA THR A 128 26.25 4.99 8.45
C THR A 128 26.23 5.17 9.97
N PRO A 129 26.31 6.42 10.45
CA PRO A 129 26.08 6.70 11.87
C PRO A 129 24.65 6.28 12.25
N VAL A 130 24.51 5.68 13.43
CA VAL A 130 23.21 5.26 13.98
C VAL A 130 22.90 6.11 15.20
N ILE A 131 21.72 6.72 15.21
CA ILE A 131 21.25 7.56 16.31
C ILE A 131 20.57 6.67 17.37
N ASN A 132 20.81 6.93 18.66
CA ASN A 132 20.10 6.24 19.74
C ASN A 132 18.59 6.55 19.66
N GLY A 133 17.73 5.56 19.91
CA GLY A 133 16.26 5.74 19.83
C GLY A 133 15.71 6.91 20.66
N GLY A 134 16.27 7.20 21.84
CA GLY A 134 15.82 8.34 22.66
C GLY A 134 16.15 9.69 22.02
N GLN A 135 17.40 9.84 21.54
CA GLN A 135 17.84 11.01 20.78
C GLN A 135 17.09 11.14 19.46
N ALA A 136 16.79 10.02 18.79
CA ALA A 136 16.05 10.01 17.55
C ALA A 136 14.59 10.48 17.74
N ALA A 137 13.94 10.08 18.83
CA ALA A 137 12.60 10.57 19.15
C ALA A 137 12.59 12.09 19.37
N GLN A 138 13.58 12.62 20.09
CA GLN A 138 13.77 14.06 20.31
C GLN A 138 14.08 14.80 19.00
N LEU A 139 14.97 14.27 18.17
CA LEU A 139 15.29 14.86 16.86
C LEU A 139 14.04 14.93 15.96
N LEU A 140 13.31 13.83 15.85
CA LEU A 140 12.13 13.76 14.99
C LEU A 140 10.99 14.67 15.49
N ILE A 141 10.76 14.77 16.81
CA ILE A 141 9.75 15.70 17.35
C ILE A 141 10.16 17.15 17.12
N SER A 142 11.46 17.49 17.25
CA SER A 142 11.96 18.83 16.95
C SER A 142 11.81 19.19 15.47
N ILE A 143 12.17 18.27 14.57
CA ILE A 143 11.95 18.43 13.11
C ILE A 143 10.47 18.62 12.80
N THR A 144 9.59 17.90 13.50
CA THR A 144 8.14 18.03 13.32
C THR A 144 7.63 19.38 13.83
N ALA A 145 8.10 19.83 14.99
CA ALA A 145 7.70 21.10 15.59
C ALA A 145 8.06 22.30 14.68
N VAL A 146 9.29 22.31 14.14
CA VAL A 146 9.72 23.34 13.17
C VAL A 146 8.97 23.19 11.85
N GLY A 147 8.85 21.95 11.34
CA GLY A 147 8.24 21.68 10.05
C GLY A 147 6.74 21.95 9.97
N ILE A 148 6.06 22.07 11.11
CA ILE A 148 4.65 22.43 11.21
C ILE A 148 4.40 23.94 11.03
N ILE A 149 5.42 24.80 11.19
CA ILE A 149 5.24 26.26 11.14
C ILE A 149 4.55 26.72 9.83
N PRO A 150 4.96 26.25 8.63
CA PRO A 150 4.25 26.58 7.39
C PRO A 150 2.80 26.09 7.36
N PHE A 151 2.51 24.94 8.00
CA PHE A 151 1.14 24.44 8.10
C PHE A 151 0.27 25.32 8.98
N ILE A 152 0.80 25.80 10.12
CA ILE A 152 0.06 26.73 10.98
C ILE A 152 -0.26 27.99 10.21
N TYR A 153 0.71 28.58 9.52
CA TYR A 153 0.52 29.83 8.79
C TYR A 153 -0.51 29.67 7.64
N LEU A 154 -0.41 28.61 6.84
CA LEU A 154 -1.23 28.44 5.64
C LEU A 154 -2.60 27.80 5.90
N TYR A 155 -2.71 26.88 6.86
CA TYR A 155 -3.92 26.08 7.06
C TYR A 155 -4.80 26.55 8.22
N ALA A 156 -4.26 27.35 9.17
CA ALA A 156 -5.05 27.82 10.32
C ALA A 156 -6.39 28.49 9.95
N PRO A 157 -6.51 29.31 8.89
CA PRO A 157 -7.79 29.91 8.49
C PRO A 157 -8.86 28.90 8.09
N TYR A 158 -8.45 27.69 7.66
CA TYR A 158 -9.34 26.66 7.10
C TYR A 158 -9.63 25.52 8.09
N ILE A 159 -9.11 25.59 9.32
CA ILE A 159 -9.34 24.56 10.33
C ILE A 159 -10.81 24.55 10.74
N ASN A 160 -11.49 23.44 10.44
CA ASN A 160 -12.86 23.19 10.88
C ASN A 160 -12.92 21.99 11.83
N LEU A 161 -13.29 22.23 13.10
CA LEU A 161 -13.38 21.19 14.12
C LEU A 161 -14.50 20.18 13.86
N LYS A 162 -15.53 20.53 13.08
CA LYS A 162 -16.60 19.60 12.67
C LYS A 162 -16.06 18.44 11.83
N ASN A 163 -14.87 18.58 11.23
CA ASN A 163 -14.19 17.48 10.55
C ASN A 163 -13.86 16.30 11.47
N LEU A 164 -13.68 16.54 12.78
CA LEU A 164 -13.50 15.46 13.76
C LEU A 164 -14.75 14.60 13.87
N LEU A 165 -15.93 15.16 13.56
CA LEU A 165 -17.22 14.48 13.50
C LEU A 165 -17.57 13.99 12.08
N LEU A 166 -16.64 14.09 11.12
CA LEU A 166 -16.80 13.70 9.72
C LEU A 166 -17.89 14.46 8.94
N ILE A 167 -18.31 15.64 9.41
CA ILE A 167 -19.41 16.41 8.79
C ILE A 167 -18.91 17.18 7.55
N ASP A 168 -18.01 18.14 7.73
CA ASP A 168 -17.63 19.10 6.66
C ASP A 168 -16.34 18.70 5.90
N VAL A 169 -16.07 17.38 5.83
CA VAL A 169 -14.78 16.84 5.35
C VAL A 169 -14.50 17.22 3.90
N TYR A 170 -15.52 17.18 3.04
CA TYR A 170 -15.37 17.48 1.61
C TYR A 170 -15.26 18.98 1.35
N GLU A 171 -16.02 19.79 2.08
CA GLU A 171 -15.98 21.25 1.99
C GLU A 171 -14.60 21.78 2.40
N THR A 172 -14.07 21.28 3.53
CA THR A 172 -12.73 21.67 4.00
C THR A 172 -11.66 21.32 2.97
N ARG A 173 -11.75 20.15 2.32
CA ARG A 173 -10.80 19.75 1.27
C ARG A 173 -10.89 20.65 0.05
N ALA A 174 -12.09 21.00 -0.38
CA ALA A 174 -12.29 21.90 -1.51
C ALA A 174 -11.67 23.27 -1.22
N LEU A 175 -11.98 23.86 -0.05
CA LEU A 175 -11.43 25.15 0.38
C LEU A 175 -9.90 25.14 0.46
N VAL A 176 -9.32 24.10 1.06
CA VAL A 176 -7.86 23.97 1.16
C VAL A 176 -7.21 23.83 -0.21
N THR A 177 -7.81 23.04 -1.11
CA THR A 177 -7.27 22.84 -2.47
C THR A 177 -7.34 24.12 -3.31
N GLU A 178 -8.38 24.92 -3.12
CA GLU A 178 -8.56 26.20 -3.82
C GLU A 178 -7.62 27.29 -3.31
N ASN A 179 -7.36 27.34 -2.00
CA ASN A 179 -6.69 28.48 -1.37
C ASN A 179 -5.24 28.21 -0.94
N VAL A 180 -4.82 26.96 -0.83
CA VAL A 180 -3.47 26.60 -0.38
C VAL A 180 -2.69 25.93 -1.51
N ASP A 181 -1.92 26.73 -2.24
CA ASP A 181 -0.92 26.24 -3.19
C ASP A 181 0.48 26.44 -2.63
N ASN A 182 1.02 25.38 -2.02
CA ASN A 182 2.38 25.40 -1.49
C ASN A 182 3.05 24.04 -1.66
N THR A 183 4.16 24.04 -2.40
CA THR A 183 4.92 22.82 -2.73
C THR A 183 5.44 22.12 -1.47
N TYR A 184 5.91 22.85 -0.47
CA TYR A 184 6.43 22.26 0.77
C TYR A 184 5.32 21.52 1.52
N THR A 185 4.15 22.12 1.72
CA THR A 185 3.07 21.46 2.48
C THR A 185 2.45 20.30 1.70
N ALA A 186 2.38 20.40 0.37
CA ALA A 186 1.92 19.32 -0.49
C ALA A 186 2.75 18.03 -0.35
N TYR A 187 4.09 18.13 -0.27
CA TYR A 187 4.96 16.97 -0.09
C TYR A 187 5.06 16.53 1.37
N THR A 188 5.36 17.47 2.28
CA THR A 188 5.69 17.14 3.67
C THR A 188 4.50 16.68 4.50
N TYR A 189 3.26 16.98 4.09
CA TYR A 189 2.05 16.54 4.80
C TYR A 189 2.02 15.03 5.01
N SER A 190 2.25 14.27 3.95
CA SER A 190 2.29 12.80 4.02
C SER A 190 3.54 12.29 4.73
N TRP A 191 4.67 13.00 4.64
CA TRP A 191 5.90 12.62 5.33
C TRP A 191 5.71 12.64 6.85
N TYR A 192 5.10 13.72 7.36
CA TYR A 192 4.81 13.83 8.79
C TYR A 192 3.71 12.87 9.22
N SER A 193 2.55 12.90 8.56
CA SER A 193 1.38 12.12 8.98
C SER A 193 1.54 10.61 8.83
N LYS A 194 2.18 10.12 7.77
CA LYS A 194 2.26 8.68 7.46
C LYS A 194 3.54 8.01 7.95
N ILE A 195 4.63 8.75 8.14
CA ILE A 195 5.96 8.18 8.43
C ILE A 195 6.52 8.70 9.75
N ILE A 196 6.80 10.01 9.86
CA ILE A 196 7.53 10.56 11.00
C ILE A 196 6.72 10.43 12.31
N LEU A 197 5.46 10.84 12.32
CA LEU A 197 4.62 10.79 13.53
C LEU A 197 4.36 9.35 14.00
N PRO A 198 4.03 8.38 13.13
CA PRO A 198 3.94 6.98 13.55
C PRO A 198 5.26 6.44 14.14
N ILE A 199 6.43 6.85 13.61
CA ILE A 199 7.74 6.45 14.16
C ILE A 199 7.95 7.05 15.56
N ILE A 200 7.69 8.34 15.73
CA ILE A 200 7.79 9.05 17.01
C ILE A 200 6.92 8.35 18.07
N LEU A 201 5.69 7.98 17.70
CA LEU A 201 4.78 7.27 18.60
C LEU A 201 5.37 5.93 19.07
N VAL A 202 5.98 5.12 18.19
CA VAL A 202 6.64 3.88 18.61
C VAL A 202 7.71 4.14 19.66
N PHE A 203 8.56 5.16 19.42
CA PHE A 203 9.62 5.50 20.36
C PHE A 203 9.05 5.94 21.70
N PHE A 204 8.07 6.85 21.74
CA PHE A 204 7.51 7.31 23.01
C PHE A 204 6.70 6.23 23.74
N ILE A 205 6.06 5.29 23.04
CA ILE A 205 5.45 4.11 23.69
C ILE A 205 6.55 3.26 24.32
N HIS A 206 7.66 3.03 23.61
CA HIS A 206 8.76 2.22 24.11
C HIS A 206 9.45 2.86 25.33
N PHE A 207 9.77 4.15 25.26
CA PHE A 207 10.40 4.91 26.35
C PHE A 207 9.41 5.40 27.42
N LYS A 208 8.12 5.05 27.29
CA LYS A 208 7.04 5.38 28.25
C LYS A 208 6.86 6.89 28.50
N SER A 209 7.17 7.75 27.51
CA SER A 209 6.99 9.20 27.61
C SER A 209 5.53 9.60 27.35
N ARG A 210 4.75 9.79 28.41
CA ARG A 210 3.32 10.18 28.30
C ARG A 210 3.15 11.54 27.62
N LEU A 211 3.98 12.52 27.98
CA LEU A 211 3.93 13.85 27.39
C LEU A 211 4.25 13.81 25.89
N GLY A 212 5.28 13.06 25.50
CA GLY A 212 5.63 12.90 24.08
C GLY A 212 4.52 12.26 23.26
N LEU A 213 3.79 11.28 23.83
CA LEU A 213 2.62 10.70 23.18
C LEU A 213 1.50 11.72 22.99
N ILE A 214 1.17 12.49 24.02
CA ILE A 214 0.12 13.52 23.93
C ILE A 214 0.47 14.55 22.85
N ILE A 215 1.72 15.03 22.82
CA ILE A 215 2.18 15.99 21.80
C ILE A 215 2.09 15.38 20.39
N SER A 216 2.53 14.13 20.22
CA SER A 216 2.51 13.45 18.92
C SER A 216 1.09 13.21 18.40
N PHE A 217 0.16 12.85 19.29
CA PHE A 217 -1.27 12.75 18.95
C PHE A 217 -1.86 14.13 18.64
N GLY A 218 -1.45 15.18 19.35
CA GLY A 218 -1.82 16.56 19.05
C GLY A 218 -1.41 16.96 17.63
N PHE A 219 -0.17 16.66 17.23
CA PHE A 219 0.29 16.90 15.86
C PHE A 219 -0.47 16.07 14.82
N LEU A 220 -0.78 14.80 15.10
CA LEU A 220 -1.61 13.99 14.19
C LEU A 220 -3.02 14.57 14.02
N MET A 221 -3.64 15.03 15.10
CA MET A 221 -4.95 15.68 15.04
C MET A 221 -4.89 16.98 14.26
N PHE A 222 -3.84 17.78 14.46
CA PHE A 222 -3.60 18.99 13.66
C PHE A 222 -3.47 18.69 12.16
N PHE A 223 -2.66 17.70 11.77
CA PHE A 223 -2.54 17.30 10.36
C PHE A 223 -3.86 16.77 9.80
N TYR A 224 -4.64 16.02 10.58
CA TYR A 224 -5.99 15.63 10.16
C TYR A 224 -6.87 16.86 9.93
N LEU A 225 -6.86 17.85 10.80
CA LEU A 225 -7.65 19.08 10.63
C LEU A 225 -7.21 19.92 9.43
N CYS A 226 -5.92 19.92 9.07
CA CYS A 226 -5.41 20.65 7.91
C CYS A 226 -5.90 20.11 6.56
N GLY A 227 -6.10 18.79 6.42
CA GLY A 227 -6.46 18.16 5.14
C GLY A 227 -7.75 17.35 5.15
N ALA A 228 -8.36 17.16 6.32
CA ALA A 228 -9.48 16.25 6.58
C ALA A 228 -9.30 14.85 5.97
N HIS A 229 -8.06 14.38 5.78
CA HIS A 229 -7.76 13.10 5.12
C HIS A 229 -7.69 11.96 6.14
N LYS A 230 -8.63 11.01 6.03
CA LYS A 230 -8.70 9.82 6.91
C LYS A 230 -7.41 8.98 6.91
N THR A 231 -6.65 9.04 5.82
CA THR A 231 -5.38 8.32 5.66
C THR A 231 -4.28 8.78 6.62
N VAL A 232 -4.41 9.96 7.25
CA VAL A 232 -3.47 10.46 8.27
C VAL A 232 -3.31 9.45 9.40
N PHE A 233 -4.40 8.82 9.83
CA PHE A 233 -4.36 7.89 10.95
C PHE A 233 -3.97 6.46 10.56
N LEU A 234 -3.93 6.13 9.26
CA LEU A 234 -3.69 4.76 8.81
C LEU A 234 -2.34 4.22 9.30
N GLY A 235 -1.26 5.00 9.13
CA GLY A 235 0.08 4.64 9.61
C GLY A 235 0.12 4.48 11.12
N THR A 236 -0.46 5.43 11.85
CA THR A 236 -0.53 5.40 13.31
C THR A 236 -1.29 4.18 13.82
N PHE A 237 -2.52 3.93 13.33
CA PHE A 237 -3.31 2.78 13.74
C PHE A 237 -2.61 1.47 13.40
N ALA A 238 -2.02 1.34 12.20
CA ALA A 238 -1.28 0.16 11.82
C ALA A 238 -0.12 -0.12 12.79
N VAL A 239 0.65 0.91 13.15
CA VAL A 239 1.77 0.78 14.07
C VAL A 239 1.32 0.43 15.49
N LEU A 240 0.21 1.00 15.98
CA LEU A 240 -0.33 0.70 17.31
C LEU A 240 -0.88 -0.73 17.40
N VAL A 241 -1.70 -1.14 16.43
CA VAL A 241 -2.26 -2.50 16.35
C VAL A 241 -1.15 -3.54 16.28
N PHE A 242 -0.13 -3.27 15.48
CA PHE A 242 1.01 -4.15 15.28
C PHE A 242 2.22 -3.75 16.14
N TYR A 243 2.05 -3.12 17.30
CA TYR A 243 3.19 -2.75 18.14
C TYR A 243 3.83 -3.99 18.79
N ARG A 244 3.01 -4.86 19.38
CA ARG A 244 3.45 -6.06 20.14
C ARG A 244 3.73 -7.26 19.23
N TYR A 245 4.64 -8.14 19.66
CA TYR A 245 5.08 -9.38 18.99
C TYR A 245 6.17 -9.20 17.91
N ASP A 246 6.69 -10.33 17.41
CA ASP A 246 7.65 -10.39 16.31
C ASP A 246 6.96 -10.30 14.94
N TYR A 247 7.76 -10.24 13.87
CA TYR A 247 7.27 -10.15 12.49
C TYR A 247 6.36 -11.33 12.13
N LEU A 248 6.77 -12.57 12.44
CA LEU A 248 6.05 -13.77 12.04
C LEU A 248 4.67 -13.87 12.68
N LYS A 249 4.57 -13.59 13.99
CA LYS A 249 3.30 -13.63 14.72
C LYS A 249 2.37 -12.50 14.28
N LYS A 250 2.91 -11.32 13.94
CA LYS A 250 2.12 -10.20 13.38
C LYS A 250 1.57 -10.52 12.00
N THR A 251 2.38 -11.11 11.12
CA THR A 251 1.92 -11.55 9.80
C THR A 251 0.85 -12.63 9.91
N TYR A 252 1.05 -13.62 10.78
CA TYR A 252 0.02 -14.62 11.11
C TYR A 252 -1.28 -13.97 11.61
N PHE A 253 -1.20 -13.00 12.52
CA PHE A 253 -2.38 -12.32 13.04
C PHE A 253 -3.11 -11.50 11.96
N LEU A 254 -2.37 -10.78 11.12
CA LEU A 254 -2.93 -10.04 9.99
C LEU A 254 -3.72 -10.98 9.06
N LEU A 255 -3.10 -12.10 8.67
CA LEU A 255 -3.74 -13.13 7.86
C LEU A 255 -5.01 -13.69 8.51
N LYS A 256 -4.96 -13.99 9.81
CA LYS A 256 -6.13 -14.44 10.57
C LYS A 256 -7.25 -13.41 10.50
N VAL A 257 -6.95 -12.13 10.69
CA VAL A 257 -7.93 -11.03 10.58
C VAL A 257 -8.51 -10.95 9.17
N LEU A 258 -7.69 -11.04 8.12
CA LEU A 258 -8.17 -11.02 6.73
C LEU A 258 -9.08 -12.21 6.43
N CYS A 259 -8.74 -13.42 6.88
CA CYS A 259 -9.62 -14.58 6.78
C CYS A 259 -10.92 -14.38 7.55
N THR A 260 -10.87 -13.82 8.77
CA THR A 260 -12.09 -13.51 9.53
C THR A 260 -12.97 -12.51 8.80
N ILE A 261 -12.41 -11.44 8.23
CA ILE A 261 -13.15 -10.47 7.42
C ILE A 261 -13.78 -11.16 6.20
N ALA A 262 -13.05 -12.06 5.53
CA ALA A 262 -13.57 -12.81 4.38
C ALA A 262 -14.73 -13.74 4.78
N VAL A 263 -14.57 -14.48 5.87
CA VAL A 263 -15.65 -15.33 6.42
C VAL A 263 -16.86 -14.49 6.81
N LEU A 264 -16.66 -13.36 7.49
CA LEU A 264 -17.77 -12.46 7.84
C LEU A 264 -18.47 -11.92 6.59
N GLY A 265 -17.72 -11.51 5.56
CA GLY A 265 -18.30 -11.07 4.29
C GLY A 265 -19.12 -12.17 3.61
N LEU A 266 -18.63 -13.41 3.61
CA LEU A 266 -19.37 -14.58 3.10
C LEU A 266 -20.65 -14.83 3.90
N LEU A 267 -20.58 -14.83 5.23
CA LEU A 267 -21.74 -15.10 6.08
C LEU A 267 -22.80 -13.99 5.94
N LEU A 268 -22.38 -12.72 5.92
CA LEU A 268 -23.29 -11.59 5.74
C LEU A 268 -24.00 -11.68 4.38
N GLN A 269 -23.27 -12.06 3.34
CA GLN A 269 -23.87 -12.26 2.03
C GLN A 269 -24.83 -13.46 2.00
N LEU A 270 -24.42 -14.63 2.53
CA LEU A 270 -25.23 -15.85 2.46
C LEU A 270 -26.53 -15.77 3.28
N PHE A 271 -26.48 -15.13 4.45
CA PHE A 271 -27.63 -15.09 5.36
C PHE A 271 -28.47 -13.82 5.22
N PHE A 272 -27.89 -12.72 4.75
CA PHE A 272 -28.56 -11.41 4.71
C PHE A 272 -28.55 -10.75 3.33
N ASN A 273 -27.99 -11.39 2.30
CA ASN A 273 -27.77 -10.79 0.97
C ASN A 273 -27.06 -9.44 1.03
N TRP A 274 -26.16 -9.27 2.00
CA TRP A 274 -25.46 -8.02 2.24
C TRP A 274 -24.01 -8.05 1.72
N ASP A 275 -23.85 -7.71 0.45
CA ASP A 275 -22.58 -7.75 -0.28
C ASP A 275 -21.69 -6.53 -0.01
N TYR A 276 -22.30 -5.44 0.46
CA TYR A 276 -21.64 -4.17 0.74
C TYR A 276 -20.43 -4.33 1.67
N PHE A 277 -20.50 -5.21 2.67
CA PHE A 277 -19.38 -5.46 3.59
C PHE A 277 -18.14 -5.99 2.86
N TRP A 278 -18.31 -6.97 1.97
CA TRP A 278 -17.24 -7.48 1.10
C TRP A 278 -16.72 -6.36 0.18
N THR A 279 -17.64 -5.60 -0.41
CA THR A 279 -17.33 -4.53 -1.36
C THR A 279 -16.43 -3.45 -0.75
N ILE A 280 -16.73 -2.96 0.46
CA ILE A 280 -15.93 -1.90 1.10
C ILE A 280 -14.63 -2.39 1.74
N THR A 281 -14.54 -3.68 2.08
CA THR A 281 -13.38 -4.23 2.77
C THR A 281 -12.41 -4.86 1.77
N LEU A 282 -12.64 -6.09 1.36
CA LEU A 282 -11.68 -6.89 0.61
C LEU A 282 -11.69 -6.55 -0.89
N ASN A 283 -12.86 -6.30 -1.49
CA ASN A 283 -12.91 -5.91 -2.90
C ASN A 283 -12.17 -4.58 -3.12
N ARG A 284 -12.53 -3.53 -2.38
CA ARG A 284 -11.93 -2.20 -2.51
C ARG A 284 -10.43 -2.17 -2.22
N ILE A 285 -9.94 -2.97 -1.28
CA ILE A 285 -8.52 -2.98 -0.89
C ILE A 285 -7.68 -3.83 -1.85
N PHE A 286 -8.21 -4.95 -2.33
CA PHE A 286 -7.43 -5.95 -3.07
C PHE A 286 -7.86 -6.07 -4.54
N MET A 287 -9.12 -6.44 -4.79
CA MET A 287 -9.59 -6.78 -6.13
C MET A 287 -9.70 -5.57 -7.06
N LEU A 288 -10.15 -4.43 -6.55
CA LEU A 288 -10.26 -3.19 -7.32
C LEU A 288 -8.89 -2.74 -7.86
N ASN A 289 -7.81 -2.88 -7.07
CA ASN A 289 -6.47 -2.49 -7.51
C ASN A 289 -5.98 -3.37 -8.67
N ALA A 290 -6.24 -4.68 -8.60
CA ALA A 290 -5.92 -5.59 -9.70
C ALA A 290 -6.78 -5.35 -10.95
N LEU A 291 -8.05 -4.93 -10.79
CA LEU A 291 -8.89 -4.50 -11.91
C LEU A 291 -8.35 -3.23 -12.58
N LEU A 292 -7.93 -2.25 -11.77
CA LEU A 292 -7.36 -1.02 -12.30
C LEU A 292 -6.04 -1.29 -13.04
N ASP A 293 -5.23 -2.24 -12.59
CA ASP A 293 -4.04 -2.66 -13.34
C ASP A 293 -4.41 -3.07 -14.78
N TYR A 294 -5.51 -3.82 -14.96
CA TYR A 294 -6.03 -4.15 -16.28
C TYR A 294 -6.44 -2.92 -17.09
N CYS A 295 -7.22 -1.99 -16.53
CA CYS A 295 -7.67 -0.81 -17.25
C CYS A 295 -6.49 0.04 -17.77
N PHE A 296 -5.42 0.17 -16.97
CA PHE A 296 -4.21 0.87 -17.41
C PHE A 296 -3.45 0.10 -18.50
N PHE A 297 -3.37 -1.23 -18.41
CA PHE A 297 -2.71 -2.04 -19.43
C PHE A 297 -3.43 -2.01 -20.77
N ASP A 298 -4.76 -2.01 -20.73
CA ASP A 298 -5.62 -1.97 -21.91
C ASP A 298 -5.54 -0.60 -22.59
N PHE A 299 -5.71 0.50 -21.83
CA PHE A 299 -5.69 1.85 -22.38
C PHE A 299 -4.34 2.27 -22.96
N PHE A 300 -3.25 2.02 -22.22
CA PHE A 300 -1.90 2.47 -22.59
C PHE A 300 -1.13 1.47 -23.44
N ARG A 301 -1.78 0.39 -23.91
CA ARG A 301 -1.17 -0.53 -24.89
C ARG A 301 -0.76 0.27 -26.12
N ASP A 302 0.52 0.14 -26.49
CA ASP A 302 1.15 0.85 -27.61
C ASP A 302 1.07 2.38 -27.54
N LYS A 303 0.76 2.95 -26.36
CA LYS A 303 0.63 4.39 -26.10
C LYS A 303 1.40 4.81 -24.84
N PRO A 304 2.71 4.51 -24.71
CA PRO A 304 3.49 4.91 -23.54
C PRO A 304 3.59 6.44 -23.45
N ILE A 305 3.47 6.98 -22.23
CA ILE A 305 3.56 8.43 -21.99
C ILE A 305 4.93 8.88 -21.44
N TYR A 306 5.87 7.97 -21.22
CA TYR A 306 7.25 8.24 -20.81
C TYR A 306 7.39 9.23 -19.64
N TRP A 307 6.58 9.08 -18.58
CA TRP A 307 6.56 9.96 -17.40
C TRP A 307 6.30 11.44 -17.71
N ALA A 308 5.68 11.76 -18.84
CA ALA A 308 5.24 13.11 -19.20
C ALA A 308 4.21 13.69 -18.22
N ASP A 309 3.56 12.84 -17.41
CA ASP A 309 2.66 13.26 -16.32
C ASP A 309 3.39 13.48 -14.98
N SER A 310 4.73 13.43 -14.95
CA SER A 310 5.53 13.46 -13.73
C SER A 310 6.84 14.23 -13.94
N PHE A 311 7.99 13.65 -13.58
CA PHE A 311 9.28 14.35 -13.59
C PHE A 311 9.82 14.68 -14.99
N LEU A 312 9.27 14.09 -16.06
CA LEU A 312 9.61 14.42 -17.45
C LEU A 312 8.60 15.37 -18.10
N ALA A 313 7.66 15.93 -17.35
CA ALA A 313 6.65 16.86 -17.88
C ALA A 313 7.25 18.10 -18.57
N SER A 314 8.46 18.52 -18.21
CA SER A 314 9.16 19.63 -18.86
C SER A 314 9.84 19.26 -20.17
N SER A 315 10.11 17.97 -20.40
CA SER A 315 10.89 17.48 -21.54
C SER A 315 10.04 16.73 -22.56
N ILE A 316 8.92 16.14 -22.12
CA ILE A 316 8.02 15.34 -22.95
C ILE A 316 6.61 15.89 -22.79
N GLN A 317 5.98 16.26 -23.91
CA GLN A 317 4.61 16.74 -23.91
C GLN A 317 3.64 15.61 -23.57
N TYR A 318 2.81 15.82 -22.55
CA TYR A 318 1.75 14.88 -22.19
C TYR A 318 0.63 14.90 -23.25
N PRO A 319 0.23 13.75 -23.82
CA PRO A 319 -0.63 13.72 -25.01
C PRO A 319 -2.14 13.76 -24.73
N TYR A 320 -2.57 13.87 -23.47
CA TYR A 320 -3.98 13.83 -23.08
C TYR A 320 -4.39 15.06 -22.27
N GLU A 321 -5.68 15.39 -22.27
CA GLU A 321 -6.22 16.52 -21.49
C GLU A 321 -6.36 16.19 -20.00
N LEU A 322 -6.67 14.93 -19.67
CA LEU A 322 -6.87 14.47 -18.30
C LEU A 322 -5.64 13.75 -17.77
N MET A 323 -5.34 13.95 -16.49
CA MET A 323 -4.36 13.14 -15.78
C MET A 323 -4.73 11.65 -15.87
N PRO A 324 -3.75 10.72 -15.92
CA PRO A 324 -4.01 9.32 -16.23
C PRO A 324 -5.07 8.63 -15.36
N SER A 325 -5.18 8.98 -14.08
CA SER A 325 -6.19 8.39 -13.20
C SER A 325 -7.61 8.88 -13.48
N HIS A 326 -7.80 10.15 -13.88
CA HIS A 326 -9.10 10.67 -14.31
C HIS A 326 -9.44 10.19 -15.72
N LEU A 327 -8.44 9.98 -16.57
CA LEU A 327 -8.61 9.39 -17.89
C LEU A 327 -9.17 7.96 -17.77
N ILE A 328 -8.56 7.10 -16.95
CA ILE A 328 -9.08 5.76 -16.68
C ILE A 328 -10.45 5.81 -15.99
N GLY A 329 -10.67 6.76 -15.07
CA GLY A 329 -11.98 6.99 -14.45
C GLY A 329 -13.08 7.31 -15.47
N LYS A 330 -12.76 8.14 -16.47
CA LYS A 330 -13.67 8.49 -17.57
C LYS A 330 -13.95 7.28 -18.46
N GLU A 331 -12.92 6.62 -18.97
CA GLU A 331 -13.05 5.59 -20.01
C GLU A 331 -13.62 4.26 -19.47
N TYR A 332 -13.25 3.85 -18.26
CA TYR A 332 -13.63 2.53 -17.73
C TYR A 332 -14.69 2.59 -16.63
N LEU A 333 -14.79 3.71 -15.89
CA LEU A 333 -15.74 3.87 -14.78
C LEU A 333 -16.84 4.91 -15.08
N SER A 334 -16.88 5.43 -16.30
CA SER A 334 -17.85 6.43 -16.77
C SER A 334 -17.95 7.66 -15.86
N ASN A 335 -16.86 8.00 -15.16
CA ASN A 335 -16.83 9.13 -14.23
C ASN A 335 -15.43 9.79 -14.20
N PRO A 336 -15.25 10.95 -14.87
CA PRO A 336 -13.96 11.64 -14.92
C PRO A 336 -13.51 12.21 -13.56
N ASN A 337 -14.43 12.35 -12.60
CA ASN A 337 -14.11 12.85 -11.25
C ASN A 337 -13.60 11.74 -10.33
N VAL A 338 -13.60 10.48 -10.78
CA VAL A 338 -13.04 9.36 -10.01
C VAL A 338 -11.55 9.29 -10.26
N ASN A 339 -10.79 9.36 -9.16
CA ASN A 339 -9.35 9.14 -9.20
C ASN A 339 -9.05 7.64 -9.22
N ALA A 340 -8.97 7.05 -10.42
CA ALA A 340 -8.61 5.65 -10.61
C ALA A 340 -7.10 5.45 -10.42
N ASN A 341 -6.70 5.27 -9.17
CA ASN A 341 -5.31 5.12 -8.80
C ASN A 341 -4.69 3.83 -9.38
N SER A 342 -3.46 3.91 -9.88
CA SER A 342 -2.67 2.75 -10.30
C SER A 342 -1.55 2.45 -9.30
N GLY A 343 -1.27 1.15 -9.12
CA GLY A 343 -0.09 0.69 -8.41
C GLY A 343 1.19 0.76 -9.27
N ILE A 344 2.29 0.29 -8.71
CA ILE A 344 3.61 0.32 -9.37
C ILE A 344 3.66 -0.48 -10.68
N ILE A 345 2.83 -1.53 -10.84
CA ILE A 345 2.81 -2.36 -12.06
C ILE A 345 2.16 -1.58 -13.20
N ALA A 346 0.90 -1.15 -13.06
CA ALA A 346 0.25 -0.28 -14.05
C ALA A 346 0.99 1.02 -14.32
N ASN A 347 1.58 1.62 -13.28
CA ASN A 347 2.35 2.85 -13.47
C ASN A 347 3.60 2.63 -14.34
N GLY A 348 4.28 1.49 -14.20
CA GLY A 348 5.40 1.14 -15.07
C GLY A 348 4.94 0.95 -16.51
N TYR A 349 3.86 0.19 -16.69
CA TYR A 349 3.31 -0.12 -18.01
C TYR A 349 2.86 1.12 -18.77
N LYS A 350 2.09 2.00 -18.12
CA LYS A 350 1.65 3.28 -18.70
C LYS A 350 2.81 4.11 -19.25
N ASN A 351 3.96 4.11 -18.57
CA ASN A 351 5.06 5.00 -18.88
C ASN A 351 6.00 4.44 -19.96
N ALA A 352 6.31 3.15 -19.95
CA ALA A 352 7.24 2.57 -20.91
C ALA A 352 6.94 1.10 -21.24
N GLY A 353 5.66 0.71 -21.20
CA GLY A 353 5.21 -0.66 -21.41
C GLY A 353 5.93 -1.63 -20.48
N ILE A 354 6.31 -2.78 -21.02
CA ILE A 354 7.01 -3.85 -20.28
C ILE A 354 8.29 -3.32 -19.61
N ILE A 355 9.07 -2.48 -20.29
CA ILE A 355 10.33 -1.94 -19.76
C ILE A 355 10.08 -1.13 -18.50
N GLY A 356 9.04 -0.29 -18.50
CA GLY A 356 8.66 0.50 -17.33
C GLY A 356 8.22 -0.36 -16.15
N VAL A 357 7.52 -1.47 -16.40
CA VAL A 357 7.15 -2.44 -15.35
C VAL A 357 8.42 -3.06 -14.73
N LEU A 358 9.38 -3.48 -15.55
CA LEU A 358 10.63 -4.07 -15.08
C LEU A 358 11.45 -3.09 -14.23
N ILE A 359 11.55 -1.83 -14.65
CA ILE A 359 12.22 -0.76 -13.88
C ILE A 359 11.58 -0.63 -12.50
N ASN A 360 10.23 -0.56 -12.45
CA ASN A 360 9.51 -0.41 -11.19
C ASN A 360 9.71 -1.61 -10.27
N ILE A 361 9.65 -2.84 -10.80
CA ILE A 361 9.90 -4.07 -10.04
C ILE A 361 11.31 -4.06 -9.45
N VAL A 362 12.33 -3.81 -10.27
CA VAL A 362 13.73 -3.81 -9.81
C VAL A 362 13.94 -2.74 -8.74
N PHE A 363 13.43 -1.53 -8.94
CA PHE A 363 13.54 -0.46 -7.95
C PHE A 363 12.90 -0.84 -6.61
N VAL A 364 11.64 -1.31 -6.62
CA VAL A 364 10.93 -1.71 -5.40
C VAL A 364 11.64 -2.86 -4.70
N SER A 365 12.13 -3.85 -5.45
CA SER A 365 12.87 -4.97 -4.88
C SER A 365 14.20 -4.54 -4.24
N ILE A 366 14.98 -3.66 -4.89
CA ILE A 366 16.19 -3.06 -4.29
C ILE A 366 15.84 -2.32 -3.01
N TYR A 367 14.81 -1.47 -3.05
CA TYR A 367 14.35 -0.69 -1.90
C TYR A 367 14.00 -1.59 -0.70
N LEU A 368 13.23 -2.67 -0.92
CA LEU A 368 12.88 -3.63 0.12
C LEU A 368 14.10 -4.39 0.65
N GLY A 369 15.04 -4.76 -0.23
CA GLY A 369 16.32 -5.38 0.14
C GLY A 369 17.15 -4.48 1.06
N MET A 370 17.24 -3.18 0.74
CA MET A 370 17.91 -2.19 1.58
C MET A 370 17.23 -2.06 2.95
N LEU A 371 15.89 -2.00 3.02
CA LEU A 371 15.18 -1.94 4.30
C LEU A 371 15.44 -3.18 5.18
N ASN A 372 15.51 -4.38 4.58
CA ASN A 372 15.87 -5.60 5.31
C ASN A 372 17.29 -5.51 5.92
N SER A 373 18.22 -4.89 5.19
CA SER A 373 19.61 -4.71 5.64
C SER A 373 19.73 -3.82 6.89
N PHE A 374 18.77 -2.92 7.13
CA PHE A 374 18.78 -2.02 8.29
C PHE A 374 18.36 -2.70 9.60
N ARG A 375 17.89 -3.96 9.58
CA ARG A 375 17.55 -4.73 10.80
C ARG A 375 16.59 -3.96 11.73
N ILE A 376 15.50 -3.48 11.14
CA ILE A 376 14.48 -2.67 11.83
C ILE A 376 13.69 -3.54 12.81
N SER A 377 13.30 -2.96 13.95
CA SER A 377 12.51 -3.64 14.97
C SER A 377 11.12 -4.02 14.44
N PRO A 378 10.58 -5.20 14.81
CA PRO A 378 9.20 -5.57 14.52
C PRO A 378 8.18 -4.54 15.00
N LYS A 379 8.49 -3.70 16.00
CA LYS A 379 7.58 -2.65 16.51
C LYS A 379 7.11 -1.68 15.42
N PHE A 380 7.88 -1.53 14.34
CA PHE A 380 7.54 -0.69 13.18
C PHE A 380 6.79 -1.44 12.08
N TYR A 381 6.31 -2.67 12.30
CA TYR A 381 5.68 -3.52 11.28
C TYR A 381 4.53 -2.84 10.52
N GLY A 382 3.73 -2.02 11.22
CA GLY A 382 2.63 -1.28 10.62
C GLY A 382 3.05 -0.36 9.47
N LEU A 383 4.26 0.23 9.52
CA LEU A 383 4.79 1.05 8.43
C LEU A 383 4.98 0.24 7.15
N PHE A 384 5.43 -1.01 7.26
CA PHE A 384 5.67 -1.86 6.10
C PHE A 384 4.36 -2.37 5.48
N ILE A 385 3.29 -2.53 6.27
CA ILE A 385 1.95 -2.81 5.72
C ILE A 385 1.48 -1.61 4.88
N VAL A 386 1.60 -0.39 5.43
CA VAL A 386 1.21 0.84 4.71
C VAL A 386 2.08 1.07 3.48
N LEU A 387 3.37 0.74 3.56
CA LEU A 387 4.29 0.76 2.41
C LEU A 387 3.82 -0.15 1.28
N ILE A 388 3.53 -1.42 1.57
CA ILE A 388 3.07 -2.38 0.56
C ILE A 388 1.71 -1.95 -0.02
N PHE A 389 0.79 -1.48 0.82
CA PHE A 389 -0.49 -0.93 0.36
C PHE A 389 -0.33 0.35 -0.49
N THR A 390 0.71 1.15 -0.25
CA THR A 390 1.01 2.31 -1.09
C THR A 390 1.44 1.85 -2.48
N PHE A 391 2.26 0.80 -2.59
CA PHE A 391 2.69 0.27 -3.88
C PHE A 391 1.53 -0.28 -4.74
N THR A 392 0.40 -0.69 -4.14
CA THR A 392 -0.79 -1.11 -4.90
C THR A 392 -1.65 0.06 -5.36
N ASN A 393 -1.49 1.27 -4.79
CA ASN A 393 -2.40 2.40 -5.00
C ASN A 393 -1.72 3.70 -5.43
N ALA A 394 -0.41 3.71 -5.64
CA ALA A 394 0.32 4.90 -6.03
C ALA A 394 1.37 4.58 -7.09
N SER A 395 1.61 5.55 -7.97
CA SER A 395 2.74 5.55 -8.90
C SER A 395 4.06 5.41 -8.16
N LEU A 396 5.12 4.94 -8.84
CA LEU A 396 6.42 4.84 -8.19
C LEU A 396 6.96 6.23 -7.80
N THR A 397 6.86 7.20 -8.70
CA THR A 397 7.30 8.58 -8.48
C THR A 397 6.50 9.25 -7.37
N GLY A 398 5.17 9.10 -7.38
CA GLY A 398 4.31 9.56 -6.29
C GLY A 398 4.66 8.87 -4.97
N SER A 399 4.91 7.56 -4.99
CA SER A 399 5.31 6.83 -3.79
C SER A 399 6.56 7.43 -3.15
N ILE A 400 7.60 7.67 -3.96
CA ILE A 400 8.89 8.25 -3.55
C ILE A 400 8.71 9.66 -2.97
N LEU A 401 8.03 10.53 -3.71
CA LEU A 401 7.95 11.96 -3.41
C LEU A 401 6.80 12.31 -2.46
N THR A 402 5.59 11.86 -2.75
CA THR A 402 4.37 12.29 -2.04
C THR A 402 3.93 11.33 -0.95
N HIS A 403 4.19 10.02 -1.05
CA HIS A 403 3.81 9.07 0.02
C HIS A 403 4.92 8.78 1.04
N GLY A 404 6.08 9.43 0.90
CA GLY A 404 7.13 9.41 1.90
C GLY A 404 8.05 8.18 1.86
N LEU A 405 8.15 7.48 0.73
CA LEU A 405 9.15 6.40 0.56
C LEU A 405 10.57 6.91 0.84
N LEU A 406 10.92 8.07 0.26
CA LEU A 406 12.24 8.65 0.43
C LEU A 406 12.52 8.94 1.90
N ILE A 407 11.56 9.54 2.60
CA ILE A 407 11.68 9.84 4.03
C ILE A 407 11.75 8.57 4.86
N LEU A 408 10.92 7.56 4.56
CA LEU A 408 10.99 6.27 5.23
C LEU A 408 12.38 5.64 5.06
N PHE A 409 12.98 5.74 3.88
CA PHE A 409 14.34 5.25 3.64
C PHE A 409 15.38 5.99 4.48
N VAL A 410 15.39 7.33 4.42
CA VAL A 410 16.33 8.16 5.18
C VAL A 410 16.20 7.91 6.68
N VAL A 411 14.98 7.93 7.21
CA VAL A 411 14.73 7.66 8.64
C VAL A 411 15.09 6.20 8.97
N SER A 412 14.85 5.25 8.06
CA SER A 412 15.26 3.86 8.30
C SER A 412 16.77 3.69 8.38
N MET A 413 17.52 4.42 7.56
CA MET A 413 18.97 4.35 7.45
C MET A 413 19.69 4.97 8.67
N PHE A 414 19.19 6.08 9.21
CA PHE A 414 19.85 6.82 10.31
C PHE A 414 19.19 6.61 11.69
N VAL A 415 17.89 6.36 11.73
CA VAL A 415 17.10 6.31 12.98
C VAL A 415 16.60 4.90 13.30
N LEU A 416 16.02 4.17 12.34
CA LEU A 416 15.45 2.84 12.62
C LEU A 416 16.49 1.71 12.52
N ARG A 417 17.70 2.02 12.07
CA ARG A 417 18.75 1.04 11.86
C ARG A 417 19.13 0.34 13.17
N ASN A 418 19.27 -0.98 13.12
CA ASN A 418 19.61 -1.84 14.26
C ASN A 418 18.64 -1.76 15.46
N THR A 419 17.46 -1.15 15.28
CA THR A 419 16.45 -1.08 16.35
C THR A 419 15.94 -2.45 16.79
N LYS A 420 16.12 -3.49 15.97
CA LYS A 420 15.86 -4.88 16.37
C LYS A 420 16.68 -5.31 17.60
N TYR A 421 17.84 -4.70 17.86
CA TYR A 421 18.68 -5.03 19.01
C TYR A 421 18.55 -4.02 20.16
N SER A 422 18.26 -2.75 19.86
CA SER A 422 18.16 -1.71 20.89
C SER A 422 16.77 -1.55 21.49
N LEU A 423 15.71 -1.97 20.79
CA LEU A 423 14.32 -1.86 21.25
C LEU A 423 13.70 -3.22 21.63
N THR A 424 14.51 -4.26 21.87
CA THR A 424 14.00 -5.57 22.32
C THR A 424 13.46 -5.54 23.73
#